data_AF-A0A356AZS9-F1
#
_entry.id   AF-A0A356AZS9-F1
#
_cell.length_a   1.000
_cell.length_b   1.000
_cell.length_c   1.000
_cell.angle_alpha   90.00
_cell.angle_beta   90.00
_cell.angle_gamma   90.00
#
_symmetry.space_group_name_H-M   'P 1'
#
loop_
_entity.id
_entity.type
_entity.pdbx_description
1 polymer ?
#
loop_
_entity_poly.entity_id
_entity_poly.type
_entity_poly.pdbx_seq_one_letter_code
_entity_poly.pdbx_strand_id
1 'polypeptide(L)' 'RESKTLATITFQNYFRMYKKLSGMTGTALTEEEEFRGIYGLDVISIPTNKEVIRVDHPDVVYKTQKGKFEAVTNE' A
#
# COMPACT_ATOMS: atom_id res chain seq x y z
N ARG A 1 -10.74 -14.89 -34.83
CA ARG A 1 -11.63 -15.10 -33.66
C ARG A 1 -11.27 -14.02 -32.65
N GLU A 2 -12.14 -13.03 -32.44
CA GLU A 2 -11.95 -12.08 -31.34
C GLU A 2 -12.30 -12.76 -30.02
N SER A 3 -11.45 -12.56 -29.01
CA SER A 3 -11.75 -12.93 -27.64
C SER A 3 -12.87 -12.00 -27.13
N LYS A 4 -13.88 -12.57 -26.46
CA LYS A 4 -14.94 -11.82 -25.78
C LYS A 4 -14.88 -12.11 -24.29
N THR A 5 -14.98 -11.06 -23.49
CA THR A 5 -15.09 -11.17 -22.03
C THR A 5 -16.39 -11.88 -21.67
N LEU A 6 -16.30 -12.99 -20.93
CA LEU A 6 -17.45 -13.80 -20.52
C LEU A 6 -18.00 -13.40 -19.14
N ALA A 7 -17.14 -12.89 -18.25
CA ALA A 7 -17.50 -12.44 -16.91
C ALA A 7 -16.53 -11.35 -16.43
N THR A 8 -16.99 -10.49 -15.52
CA THR A 8 -16.18 -9.41 -14.94
C THR A 8 -16.65 -9.10 -13.52
N ILE A 9 -15.70 -8.84 -12.63
CA ILE A 9 -15.94 -8.30 -11.29
C ILE A 9 -14.75 -7.45 -10.88
N THR A 10 -14.99 -6.38 -10.11
CA THR A 10 -13.91 -5.60 -9.50
C THR A 10 -13.48 -6.25 -8.19
N PHE A 11 -12.24 -6.03 -7.76
CA PHE A 11 -11.78 -6.56 -6.47
C PHE A 11 -12.62 -6.04 -5.30
N GLN A 12 -13.06 -4.78 -5.35
CA GLN A 12 -13.94 -4.18 -4.36
C GLN A 12 -15.20 -5.02 -4.16
N ASN A 13 -15.92 -5.31 -5.25
CA ASN A 13 -17.16 -6.07 -5.19
C ASN A 13 -16.92 -7.55 -4.86
N TYR A 14 -15.82 -8.12 -5.36
CA TYR A 14 -15.46 -9.49 -5.07
C TYR A 14 -15.22 -9.72 -3.57
N PHE A 15 -14.46 -8.84 -2.90
CA PHE A 15 -14.20 -8.99 -1.46
C PHE A 15 -15.43 -8.71 -0.59
N ARG A 16 -16.36 -7.86 -1.04
CA ARG A 16 -17.64 -7.62 -0.34
C ARG A 16 -18.55 -8.85 -0.30
N MET A 17 -18.32 -9.86 -1.15
CA MET A 17 -19.09 -11.11 -1.13
C MET A 17 -18.71 -12.05 0.02
N TYR A 18 -17.57 -11.82 0.67
CA TYR A 18 -17.13 -12.67 1.77
C TYR A 18 -17.96 -12.38 3.03
N LYS A 19 -18.42 -13.45 3.70
CA LYS A 19 -19.16 -13.32 4.98
C LYS A 19 -18.34 -12.64 6.08
N LYS A 20 -17.02 -12.81 6.04
CA LYS A 20 -16.06 -12.17 6.94
C LYS A 20 -14.86 -11.74 6.11
N LEU A 21 -14.46 -10.47 6.27
CA LEU A 21 -13.31 -9.89 5.62
C LEU A 21 -12.38 -9.29 6.69
N SER A 22 -11.07 -9.48 6.52
CA SER A 22 -10.04 -8.94 7.39
C SER A 22 -8.72 -8.85 6.62
N GLY A 23 -7.81 -7.97 7.03
CA GLY A 23 -6.51 -7.80 6.40
C GLY A 23 -5.43 -7.40 7.41
N MET A 24 -4.17 -7.47 6.99
CA MET A 24 -3.01 -7.07 7.80
C MET A 24 -1.97 -6.40 6.90
N THR A 25 -1.42 -5.27 7.34
CA THR A 25 -0.31 -4.57 6.71
C THR A 25 0.27 -3.54 7.68
N GLY A 26 1.51 -3.10 7.47
CA GLY A 26 2.16 -2.06 8.28
C GLY A 26 1.79 -0.63 7.88
N THR A 27 1.07 -0.43 6.78
CA THR A 27 0.89 0.90 6.15
C THR A 27 -0.57 1.29 5.89
N ALA A 28 -1.56 0.58 6.47
CA ALA A 28 -2.98 0.82 6.15
C ALA A 28 -3.56 2.11 6.75
N LEU A 29 -2.89 2.74 7.72
CA LEU A 29 -3.46 3.85 8.48
C LEU A 29 -3.78 5.07 7.60
N THR A 30 -3.01 5.29 6.53
CA THR A 30 -3.27 6.41 5.61
C THR A 30 -4.54 6.21 4.79
N GLU A 31 -4.96 4.97 4.59
CA GLU A 31 -6.11 4.60 3.76
C GLU A 31 -7.34 4.17 4.58
N GLU A 32 -7.38 4.51 5.88
CA GLU A 32 -8.45 4.08 6.78
C GLU A 32 -9.84 4.48 6.28
N GLU A 33 -9.99 5.71 5.76
CA GLU A 33 -11.27 6.20 5.25
C GLU A 33 -11.76 5.39 4.05
N GLU A 34 -10.86 4.99 3.15
CA GLU A 34 -11.19 4.14 2.00
C GLU A 34 -11.56 2.72 2.45
N PHE A 35 -10.80 2.13 3.39
CA PHE A 35 -11.11 0.80 3.93
C PHE A 35 -12.46 0.76 4.63
N ARG A 36 -12.78 1.79 5.43
CA ARG A 36 -14.08 1.92 6.09
C ARG A 36 -15.20 2.13 5.07
N GLY A 37 -15.01 3.04 4.11
CA GLY A 37 -16.03 3.40 3.12
C GLY A 37 -16.37 2.28 2.13
N ILE A 38 -15.38 1.55 1.65
CA ILE A 38 -15.57 0.52 0.61
C ILE A 38 -15.85 -0.86 1.21
N TYR A 39 -15.13 -1.21 2.28
CA TYR A 39 -15.12 -2.57 2.81
C TYR A 39 -15.73 -2.71 4.21
N GLY A 40 -16.06 -1.60 4.89
CA GLY A 40 -16.51 -1.62 6.27
C GLY A 40 -15.45 -2.15 7.23
N LEU A 41 -14.16 -1.96 6.90
CA LEU A 41 -13.03 -2.39 7.71
C LEU A 41 -12.44 -1.19 8.45
N ASP A 42 -12.30 -1.32 9.76
CA ASP A 42 -11.50 -0.39 10.55
C ASP A 42 -10.02 -0.76 10.46
N VAL A 43 -9.16 0.27 10.50
CA VAL A 43 -7.71 0.09 10.56
C VAL A 43 -7.27 0.36 12.00
N ILE A 44 -6.62 -0.63 12.60
CA ILE A 44 -6.14 -0.55 13.98
C ILE A 44 -4.62 -0.60 13.97
N SER A 45 -3.97 0.45 14.48
CA SER A 45 -2.52 0.47 14.67
C SER A 45 -2.15 -0.40 15.87
N ILE A 46 -1.45 -1.49 15.62
CA ILE A 46 -0.94 -2.39 16.65
C ILE A 46 0.45 -1.92 17.07
N PRO A 47 0.73 -1.74 18.38
CA PRO A 47 2.04 -1.30 18.85
C PRO A 47 3.11 -2.31 18.47
N THR A 48 4.31 -1.81 18.18
CA THR A 48 5.46 -2.66 17.87
C THR A 48 5.95 -3.39 19.13
N ASN A 49 6.45 -4.61 18.97
CA ASN A 49 7.00 -5.39 20.08
C ASN A 49 8.28 -4.77 20.68
N LYS A 50 8.97 -3.93 19.90
CA LYS A 50 10.17 -3.19 20.29
C LYS A 50 10.11 -1.78 19.72
N GLU A 51 10.85 -0.86 20.33
CA GLU A 51 10.99 0.50 19.84
C GLU A 51 11.65 0.52 18.44
N VAL A 52 11.17 1.42 17.58
CA VAL A 52 11.73 1.62 16.24
C VAL A 52 12.95 2.52 16.36
N ILE A 53 14.13 1.95 16.11
CA ILE A 53 15.42 2.67 16.17
C ILE A 53 15.97 3.04 14.78
N ARG A 54 15.17 2.87 13.73
CA ARG A 54 15.56 3.18 12.36
C ARG A 54 15.65 4.69 12.17
N VAL A 55 16.76 5.16 11.60
CA VAL A 55 16.93 6.57 11.21
C VAL A 55 16.42 6.75 9.78
N ASP A 56 15.36 7.52 9.61
CA ASP A 56 14.79 7.87 8.31
C ASP A 56 15.44 9.16 7.81
N HIS A 57 16.35 9.03 6.85
CA HIS A 57 16.99 10.18 6.21
C HIS A 57 16.03 10.85 5.20
N PRO A 58 16.10 12.19 5.06
CA PRO A 58 15.29 12.89 4.07
C PRO A 58 15.71 12.55 2.64
N ASP A 59 14.78 12.69 1.70
CA ASP A 59 15.04 12.46 0.28
C ASP A 59 16.10 13.42 -0.28
N VAL A 60 16.99 12.89 -1.12
CA VAL A 60 17.95 13.70 -1.90
C VAL A 60 17.52 13.75 -3.36
N VAL A 61 17.19 14.94 -3.83
CA VAL A 61 16.60 15.16 -5.18
C VAL A 61 17.67 15.69 -6.15
N TYR A 62 17.80 15.02 -7.29
CA TYR A 62 18.78 15.37 -8.34
C TYR A 62 18.09 15.83 -9.62
N LYS A 63 18.70 16.80 -10.31
CA LYS A 63 18.19 17.35 -11.57
C LYS A 63 18.10 16.32 -12.69
N THR A 64 19.01 15.34 -12.72
CA THR A 64 19.07 14.31 -13.76
C THR A 64 19.12 12.93 -13.15
N GLN A 65 18.57 11.95 -13.86
CA GLN A 65 18.65 10.54 -13.48
C GLN A 65 20.11 10.07 -13.38
N LYS A 66 20.99 10.55 -14.28
CA LYS A 66 22.42 10.26 -14.23
C LYS A 66 23.06 10.78 -12.93
N GLY A 67 22.81 12.05 -12.57
CA GLY A 67 23.34 12.63 -11.34
C GLY A 67 22.83 11.92 -10.08
N LYS A 68 21.57 11.47 -10.07
CA LYS A 68 21.02 10.61 -9.01
C LYS A 68 21.83 9.32 -8.87
N PHE A 69 22.05 8.60 -9.96
CA PHE A 69 22.75 7.32 -9.92
C PHE A 69 24.23 7.46 -9.58
N GLU A 70 24.89 8.51 -10.07
CA GLU A 70 26.27 8.83 -9.67
C GLU A 70 26.38 9.09 -8.16
N ALA A 71 25.41 9.80 -7.58
CA ALA A 71 25.38 10.00 -6.14
C ALA A 71 25.12 8.71 -5.36
N VAL A 72 24.16 7.88 -5.80
CA VAL A 72 23.89 6.56 -5.20
C VAL A 72 25.12 5.64 -5.26
N THR A 73 25.94 5.72 -6.31
CA THR A 73 27.19 4.92 -6.38
C THR A 73 28.30 5.43 -5.45
N ASN A 74 28.21 6.66 -4.97
CA ASN A 74 29.19 7.29 -4.08
C ASN A 74 28.73 7.34 -2.62
N GLU A 75 27.54 6.81 -2.32
CA GLU A 75 26.99 6.61 -0.98
C GLU A 75 27.55 5.33 -0.35
#